data_AF-A0A2E0VSK9-F1
#
_entry.id   AF-A0A2E0VSK9-F1
#
_cell.length_a   1.000
_cell.length_b   1.000
_cell.length_c   1.000
_cell.angle_alpha   90.00
_cell.angle_beta   90.00
_cell.angle_gamma   90.00
#
_symmetry.space_group_name_H-M   'P 1'
#
loop_
_entity.id
_entity.type
_entity.pdbx_description
1 polymer ?
#
loop_
_entity_poly.entity_id
_entity_poly.type
_entity_poly.pdbx_seq_one_letter_code
_entity_poly.pdbx_strand_id
1 'polypeptide(L)'
;MLPPKLTQAFLVLAALVLILQPNSLTDVSFIFPFSIAFAVFYFLKLFLNFGKKLIFIELLELLNVMFLLFTPALFAQLDEAYMKEYDIYLPVAENYFRLAIPSVMAILFAFSIPLRNRAELENLVLKVKEDEKFQKLGMFLFMLGVGSTVLNNVISLGFIGEFLSGLAKVGILYLLFSGHRLGRPLFFGFLGLMFLEALGRGMIGEFFWWLTLLSMFYLMIYPMKLWHKVAGAATFIFLVGVLNVIKHEYRSAIWFERGDYAGMSSVDVYRHLLTEKFSMDAIFSPEQTLASMGRLNQGYLTSMAIEYTPSNEPFAKGETIFVAVASSIVPRALWPNKPEAGGAEKMMRFCGFDVQGSGMNIGLLGEAYVNFGFGGAAVFLFLFALFLNYIYTWFLKVGQERPYIVLWLPLAFFGALSVETDFVTVLNHIIKFFLFFFFFDLAVAIMYKTKVY
;
A
#
# COMPACT_ATOMS: atom_id res chain seq x y z
N MET A 1 9.56 0.88 -22.02
CA MET A 1 8.91 1.63 -20.92
C MET A 1 7.64 2.20 -21.52
N LEU A 2 6.48 2.07 -20.86
CA LEU A 2 5.26 2.71 -21.37
C LEU A 2 5.38 4.23 -21.15
N PRO A 3 5.27 5.06 -22.21
CA PRO A 3 5.50 6.49 -22.08
C PRO A 3 4.32 7.16 -21.35
N PRO A 4 4.56 8.24 -20.58
CA PRO A 4 3.48 8.97 -19.89
C PRO A 4 2.36 9.43 -20.83
N LYS A 5 2.71 9.81 -22.07
CA LYS A 5 1.76 10.18 -23.11
C LYS A 5 0.74 9.08 -23.44
N LEU A 6 1.14 7.81 -23.36
CA LEU A 6 0.23 6.70 -23.60
C LEU A 6 -0.78 6.53 -22.45
N THR A 7 -0.36 6.73 -21.20
CA THR A 7 -1.30 6.76 -20.05
C THR A 7 -2.29 7.90 -20.19
N GLN A 8 -1.83 9.09 -20.58
CA GLN A 8 -2.71 10.23 -20.82
C GLN A 8 -3.69 9.96 -21.97
N ALA A 9 -3.22 9.41 -23.09
CA ALA A 9 -4.08 9.03 -24.21
C ALA A 9 -5.13 7.97 -23.81
N PHE A 10 -4.74 6.98 -23.01
CA PHE A 10 -5.66 5.97 -22.47
C PHE A 10 -6.74 6.62 -21.59
N LEU A 11 -6.37 7.54 -20.70
CA LEU A 11 -7.32 8.26 -19.84
C LEU A 11 -8.26 9.18 -20.64
N VAL A 12 -7.76 9.85 -21.68
CA VAL A 12 -8.59 10.66 -22.58
C VAL A 12 -9.58 9.79 -23.34
N LEU A 13 -9.14 8.65 -23.88
CA LEU A 13 -10.02 7.71 -24.56
C LEU A 13 -11.08 7.16 -23.60
N ALA A 14 -10.69 6.79 -22.37
CA ALA A 14 -11.63 6.33 -21.36
C ALA A 14 -12.67 7.42 -21.01
N ALA A 15 -12.25 8.67 -20.87
CA ALA A 15 -13.17 9.80 -20.64
C ALA A 15 -14.16 9.97 -21.80
N LEU A 16 -13.68 9.86 -23.04
CA LEU A 16 -14.55 9.92 -24.22
C LEU A 16 -15.58 8.78 -24.24
N VAL A 17 -15.16 7.54 -23.93
CA VAL A 17 -16.06 6.39 -23.84
C VAL A 17 -17.12 6.62 -22.76
N LEU A 18 -16.75 7.14 -21.59
CA LEU A 18 -17.69 7.46 -20.51
C LEU A 18 -18.72 8.55 -20.91
N ILE A 19 -18.30 9.55 -21.68
CA ILE A 19 -19.19 10.62 -22.17
C ILE A 19 -20.15 10.10 -23.23
N LEU A 20 -19.66 9.24 -24.13
CA LEU A 20 -20.45 8.73 -25.26
C LEU A 20 -21.43 7.63 -24.85
N GLN A 21 -21.13 6.85 -23.80
CA GLN A 21 -21.99 5.78 -23.32
C GLN A 21 -23.03 6.35 -22.33
N PRO A 22 -24.34 6.25 -22.63
CA PRO A 22 -25.39 6.61 -21.68
C PRO A 22 -25.30 5.77 -20.41
N ASN A 23 -25.61 6.35 -19.25
CA ASN A 23 -25.59 5.66 -17.95
C ASN A 23 -24.25 4.99 -17.61
N SER A 24 -23.14 5.45 -18.18
CA SER A 24 -21.79 4.89 -17.98
C SER A 24 -21.31 4.85 -16.53
N LEU A 25 -21.95 5.60 -15.63
CA LEU A 25 -21.65 5.68 -14.20
C LEU A 25 -22.61 4.88 -13.30
N THR A 26 -23.63 4.25 -13.88
CA THR A 26 -24.62 3.44 -13.13
C THR A 26 -24.87 2.06 -13.72
N ASP A 27 -24.62 1.88 -15.02
CA ASP A 27 -24.81 0.59 -15.69
C ASP A 27 -23.66 -0.37 -15.38
N VAL A 28 -23.88 -1.30 -14.46
CA VAL A 28 -22.91 -2.32 -14.02
C VAL A 28 -22.43 -3.19 -15.19
N SER A 29 -23.28 -3.43 -16.19
CA SER A 29 -22.93 -4.25 -17.37
C SER A 29 -21.84 -3.59 -18.22
N PHE A 30 -21.78 -2.26 -18.23
CA PHE A 30 -20.71 -1.48 -18.83
C PHE A 30 -19.53 -1.28 -17.88
N ILE A 31 -19.78 -0.97 -16.62
CA ILE A 31 -18.75 -0.63 -15.62
C ILE A 31 -17.78 -1.78 -15.39
N PHE A 32 -18.25 -3.03 -15.36
CA PHE A 32 -17.37 -4.17 -15.11
C PHE A 32 -16.34 -4.40 -16.24
N PRO A 33 -16.71 -4.53 -17.53
CA PRO A 33 -15.75 -4.55 -18.63
C PRO A 33 -14.82 -3.33 -18.65
N PHE A 34 -15.36 -2.13 -18.36
CA PHE A 34 -14.56 -0.91 -18.25
C PHE A 34 -13.49 -1.02 -17.15
N SER A 35 -13.86 -1.54 -15.98
CA SER A 35 -12.95 -1.76 -14.85
C SER A 35 -11.88 -2.81 -15.15
N ILE A 36 -12.21 -3.88 -15.88
CA ILE A 36 -11.27 -4.90 -16.35
C ILE A 36 -10.24 -4.26 -17.28
N ALA A 37 -10.66 -3.42 -18.23
CA ALA A 37 -9.75 -2.74 -19.13
C ALA A 37 -8.74 -1.85 -18.38
N PHE A 38 -9.19 -1.13 -17.34
CA PHE A 38 -8.30 -0.37 -16.46
C PHE A 38 -7.34 -1.29 -15.68
N ALA A 39 -7.85 -2.35 -15.04
CA ALA A 39 -7.04 -3.29 -14.26
C ALA A 39 -5.94 -3.91 -15.12
N VAL A 40 -6.28 -4.39 -16.33
CA VAL A 40 -5.32 -4.96 -17.28
C VAL A 40 -4.30 -3.92 -17.72
N PHE A 41 -4.73 -2.70 -18.08
CA PHE A 41 -3.82 -1.65 -18.53
C PHE A 41 -2.79 -1.29 -17.46
N TYR A 42 -3.23 -1.03 -16.22
CA TYR A 42 -2.34 -0.64 -15.12
C TYR A 42 -1.51 -1.82 -14.59
N PHE A 43 -2.02 -3.05 -14.66
CA PHE A 43 -1.24 -4.25 -14.36
C PHE A 43 -0.09 -4.41 -15.38
N LEU A 44 -0.39 -4.32 -16.68
CA LEU A 44 0.63 -4.37 -17.72
C LEU A 44 1.64 -3.21 -17.59
N LYS A 45 1.16 -2.01 -17.23
CA LYS A 45 2.03 -0.86 -16.95
C LYS A 45 3.01 -1.14 -15.82
N LEU A 46 2.53 -1.63 -14.68
CA LEU A 46 3.36 -2.03 -13.55
C LEU A 46 4.34 -3.13 -13.96
N PHE A 47 3.83 -4.24 -14.51
CA PHE A 47 4.58 -5.45 -14.80
C PHE A 47 5.70 -5.25 -15.82
N LEU A 48 5.43 -4.52 -16.91
CA LEU A 48 6.41 -4.25 -17.96
C LEU A 48 7.52 -3.30 -17.49
N ASN A 49 7.22 -2.44 -16.51
CA ASN A 49 8.16 -1.49 -15.89
C ASN A 49 8.86 -2.06 -14.65
N PHE A 50 8.38 -3.17 -14.07
CA PHE A 50 8.94 -3.82 -12.88
C PHE A 50 10.43 -4.11 -13.06
N GLY A 51 11.29 -3.57 -12.19
CA GLY A 51 12.75 -3.72 -12.29
C GLY A 51 13.42 -2.96 -13.44
N LYS A 52 12.71 -2.16 -14.23
CA LYS A 52 13.30 -1.21 -15.19
C LYS A 52 13.39 0.20 -14.63
N LYS A 53 12.54 0.51 -13.67
CA LYS A 53 12.44 1.80 -12.99
C LYS A 53 11.81 1.62 -11.61
N LEU A 54 11.77 2.72 -10.86
CA LEU A 54 11.00 2.82 -9.63
C LEU A 54 9.52 2.94 -10.01
N ILE A 55 8.70 2.01 -9.49
CA ILE A 55 7.30 1.82 -9.89
C ILE A 55 6.31 2.18 -8.75
N PHE A 56 6.70 3.05 -7.81
CA PHE A 56 5.83 3.45 -6.71
C PHE A 56 4.50 4.04 -7.19
N ILE A 57 4.59 4.92 -8.20
CA ILE A 57 3.40 5.54 -8.78
C ILE A 57 2.55 4.49 -9.51
N GLU A 58 3.15 3.61 -10.31
CA GLU A 58 2.42 2.52 -10.96
C GLU A 58 1.76 1.57 -9.96
N LEU A 59 2.38 1.33 -8.80
CA LEU A 59 1.82 0.52 -7.75
C LEU A 59 0.58 1.21 -7.16
N LEU A 60 0.67 2.50 -6.82
CA LEU A 60 -0.47 3.29 -6.34
C LEU A 60 -1.61 3.33 -7.37
N GLU A 61 -1.29 3.53 -8.65
CA GLU A 61 -2.27 3.51 -9.73
C GLU A 61 -3.01 2.17 -9.79
N LEU A 62 -2.28 1.04 -9.80
CA LEU A 62 -2.89 -0.28 -9.85
C LEU A 62 -3.74 -0.54 -8.60
N LEU A 63 -3.26 -0.18 -7.40
CA LEU A 63 -4.00 -0.41 -6.17
C LEU A 63 -5.31 0.38 -6.14
N ASN A 64 -5.31 1.65 -6.54
CA ASN A 64 -6.54 2.44 -6.62
C ASN A 64 -7.53 1.84 -7.63
N VAL A 65 -7.05 1.35 -8.78
CA VAL A 65 -7.91 0.68 -9.78
C VAL A 65 -8.47 -0.62 -9.23
N MET A 66 -7.65 -1.46 -8.60
CA MET A 66 -8.10 -2.74 -8.05
C MET A 66 -9.13 -2.53 -6.93
N PHE A 67 -8.80 -1.68 -5.95
CA PHE A 67 -9.58 -1.55 -4.72
C PHE A 67 -10.85 -0.72 -4.89
N LEU A 68 -10.82 0.32 -5.74
CA LEU A 68 -11.92 1.27 -5.88
C LEU A 68 -12.74 1.08 -7.15
N LEU A 69 -12.25 0.34 -8.15
CA LEU A 69 -12.95 0.18 -9.42
C LEU A 69 -13.22 -1.29 -9.78
N PHE A 70 -12.18 -2.09 -9.99
CA PHE A 70 -12.33 -3.47 -10.47
C PHE A 70 -13.03 -4.38 -9.46
N THR A 71 -12.56 -4.43 -8.23
CA THR A 71 -13.15 -5.31 -7.23
C THR A 71 -14.58 -4.90 -6.86
N PRO A 72 -14.90 -3.62 -6.61
CA PRO A 72 -16.30 -3.21 -6.44
C PRO A 72 -17.18 -3.55 -7.64
N ALA A 73 -16.69 -3.42 -8.87
CA ALA A 73 -17.46 -3.76 -10.07
C ALA A 73 -17.71 -5.26 -10.19
N LEU A 74 -16.76 -6.10 -9.77
CA LEU A 74 -16.96 -7.54 -9.65
C LEU A 74 -18.08 -7.85 -8.64
N PHE A 75 -18.02 -7.28 -7.44
CA PHE A 75 -19.03 -7.51 -6.40
C PHE A 75 -20.42 -6.99 -6.79
N ALA A 76 -20.49 -5.88 -7.53
CA ALA A 76 -21.75 -5.35 -8.05
C ALA A 76 -22.42 -6.28 -9.10
N GLN A 77 -21.68 -7.22 -9.69
CA GLN A 77 -22.23 -8.24 -10.60
C GLN A 77 -22.64 -9.54 -9.91
N LEU A 78 -22.17 -9.78 -8.68
CA LEU A 78 -22.47 -11.02 -7.97
C LEU A 78 -23.90 -10.99 -7.44
N ASP A 79 -24.57 -12.13 -7.54
CA ASP A 79 -25.87 -12.34 -6.92
C ASP A 79 -25.72 -12.32 -5.38
N GLU A 80 -26.71 -11.74 -4.71
CA GLU A 80 -26.79 -11.73 -3.24
C GLU A 80 -26.81 -13.14 -2.64
N ALA A 81 -27.51 -14.09 -3.27
CA ALA A 81 -27.55 -15.48 -2.83
C ALA A 81 -26.16 -16.11 -2.91
N TYR A 82 -25.39 -15.82 -3.96
CA TYR A 82 -24.03 -16.31 -4.13
C TYR A 82 -23.08 -15.75 -3.08
N MET A 83 -23.19 -14.45 -2.77
CA MET A 83 -22.40 -13.82 -1.71
C MET A 83 -22.72 -14.39 -0.32
N LYS A 84 -24.00 -14.64 -0.04
CA LYS A 84 -24.46 -15.23 1.23
C LYS A 84 -24.09 -16.71 1.37
N GLU A 85 -24.00 -17.46 0.27
CA GLU A 85 -23.55 -18.86 0.28
C GLU A 85 -22.17 -19.02 0.95
N TYR A 86 -21.31 -18.01 0.82
CA TYR A 86 -19.96 -17.99 1.37
C TYR A 86 -19.77 -17.02 2.54
N ASP A 87 -20.85 -16.52 3.17
CA ASP A 87 -20.80 -15.55 4.27
C ASP A 87 -20.01 -14.24 3.94
N ILE A 88 -19.94 -13.85 2.66
CA ILE A 88 -19.23 -12.66 2.19
C ILE A 88 -20.24 -11.70 1.53
N TYR A 89 -21.09 -11.09 2.35
CA TYR A 89 -22.07 -10.10 1.88
C TYR A 89 -21.47 -8.69 1.90
N LEU A 90 -20.97 -8.25 0.74
CA LEU A 90 -20.31 -6.94 0.54
C LEU A 90 -20.96 -6.16 -0.63
N PRO A 91 -22.24 -5.75 -0.49
CA PRO A 91 -22.96 -5.04 -1.54
C PRO A 91 -22.32 -3.69 -1.87
N VAL A 92 -22.55 -3.22 -3.10
CA VAL A 92 -22.07 -1.91 -3.57
C VAL A 92 -23.28 -1.04 -3.88
N ALA A 93 -23.34 0.15 -3.28
CA ALA A 93 -24.45 1.08 -3.46
C ALA A 93 -24.60 1.50 -4.93
N GLU A 94 -25.84 1.74 -5.37
CA GLU A 94 -26.16 2.14 -6.76
C GLU A 94 -25.35 3.36 -7.22
N ASN A 95 -25.18 4.34 -6.32
CA ASN A 95 -24.46 5.59 -6.61
C ASN A 95 -22.94 5.50 -6.41
N TYR A 96 -22.39 4.35 -6.01
CA TYR A 96 -20.96 4.19 -5.73
C TYR A 96 -20.10 4.57 -6.94
N PHE A 97 -20.42 4.09 -8.15
CA PHE A 97 -19.59 4.35 -9.33
C PHE A 97 -19.68 5.80 -9.84
N ARG A 98 -20.76 6.52 -9.52
CA ARG A 98 -20.84 7.97 -9.74
C ARG A 98 -19.79 8.75 -8.94
N LEU A 99 -19.37 8.21 -7.79
CA LEU A 99 -18.26 8.73 -7.00
C LEU A 99 -16.91 8.15 -7.45
N ALA A 100 -16.83 6.83 -7.57
CA ALA A 100 -15.58 6.11 -7.73
C ALA A 100 -14.92 6.37 -9.08
N ILE A 101 -15.66 6.34 -10.20
CA ILE A 101 -15.07 6.49 -11.53
C ILE A 101 -14.41 7.87 -11.70
N PRO A 102 -15.10 9.01 -11.46
CA PRO A 102 -14.47 10.32 -11.56
C PRO A 102 -13.27 10.47 -10.62
N SER A 103 -13.39 9.96 -9.40
CA SER A 103 -12.34 10.03 -8.37
C SER A 103 -11.09 9.23 -8.76
N VAL A 104 -11.24 7.99 -9.21
CA VAL A 104 -10.14 7.15 -9.67
C VAL A 104 -9.49 7.78 -10.91
N MET A 105 -10.28 8.26 -11.86
CA MET A 105 -9.73 8.98 -13.03
C MET A 105 -8.93 10.22 -12.63
N ALA A 106 -9.41 10.97 -11.64
CA ALA A 106 -8.72 12.15 -11.14
C ALA A 106 -7.37 11.79 -10.47
N ILE A 107 -7.33 10.73 -9.66
CA ILE A 107 -6.10 10.19 -9.07
C ILE A 107 -5.11 9.77 -10.16
N LEU A 108 -5.56 8.98 -11.13
CA LEU A 108 -4.72 8.47 -12.22
C LEU A 108 -4.19 9.60 -13.09
N PHE A 109 -5.02 10.61 -13.37
CA PHE A 109 -4.60 11.79 -14.10
C PHE A 109 -3.52 12.56 -13.33
N ALA A 110 -3.71 12.82 -12.03
CA ALA A 110 -2.74 13.50 -11.18
C ALA A 110 -1.37 12.80 -11.17
N PHE A 111 -1.34 11.47 -11.12
CA PHE A 111 -0.11 10.68 -11.19
C PHE A 111 0.58 10.72 -12.56
N SER A 112 -0.21 10.86 -13.62
CA SER A 112 0.27 10.97 -15.00
C SER A 112 0.90 12.33 -15.33
N ILE A 113 0.65 13.37 -14.53
CA ILE A 113 1.21 14.71 -14.74
C ILE A 113 2.74 14.65 -14.56
N PRO A 114 3.52 14.97 -15.60
CA PRO A 114 4.97 14.96 -15.53
C PRO A 114 5.46 16.23 -14.81
N LEU A 115 5.58 16.19 -13.49
CA LEU A 115 6.14 17.31 -12.72
C LEU A 115 7.62 17.59 -13.06
N ARG A 116 8.35 16.58 -13.60
CA ARG A 116 9.72 16.69 -14.13
C ARG A 116 10.07 15.49 -15.03
N ASN A 117 11.21 15.53 -15.71
CA ASN A 117 11.73 14.40 -16.50
C ASN A 117 12.20 13.24 -15.60
N ARG A 118 11.28 12.31 -15.28
CA ARG A 118 11.53 11.16 -14.40
C ARG A 118 12.59 10.17 -14.94
N ALA A 119 12.71 10.05 -16.27
CA ALA A 119 13.54 9.03 -16.91
C ALA A 119 15.06 9.26 -16.77
N GLU A 120 15.49 10.52 -16.65
CA GLU A 120 16.90 10.87 -16.45
C GLU A 120 17.38 10.57 -15.02
N LEU A 121 16.45 10.61 -14.07
CA LEU A 121 16.67 10.49 -12.63
C LEU A 121 16.91 9.05 -12.18
N GLU A 122 16.22 8.10 -12.79
CA GLU A 122 16.25 6.69 -12.43
C GLU A 122 17.58 6.02 -12.82
N ASN A 123 18.26 6.50 -13.87
CA ASN A 123 19.57 6.02 -14.29
C ASN A 123 20.72 6.44 -13.36
N LEU A 124 20.52 7.47 -12.52
CA LEU A 124 21.53 7.96 -11.57
C LEU A 124 21.63 7.09 -10.31
N VAL A 125 20.53 6.44 -9.90
CA VAL A 125 20.49 5.53 -8.74
C VAL A 125 21.41 4.32 -8.93
N LEU A 126 21.60 3.87 -10.18
CA LEU A 126 22.47 2.74 -10.51
C LEU A 126 23.97 3.07 -10.53
N LYS A 127 24.33 4.36 -10.38
CA LYS A 127 25.74 4.82 -10.41
C LYS A 127 26.42 4.81 -9.04
N VAL A 128 25.74 4.44 -7.96
CA VAL A 128 26.28 4.37 -6.58
C VAL A 128 27.17 3.13 -6.39
N LYS A 129 28.05 2.85 -7.34
CA LYS A 129 28.92 1.68 -7.25
C LYS A 129 30.23 2.07 -6.56
N GLU A 130 30.60 1.25 -5.58
CA GLU A 130 31.96 1.18 -5.01
C GLU A 130 32.42 2.40 -4.20
N ASP A 131 31.62 2.86 -3.24
CA ASP A 131 32.09 3.79 -2.21
C ASP A 131 32.01 3.17 -0.81
N GLU A 132 33.19 3.01 -0.21
CA GLU A 132 33.41 2.39 1.10
C GLU A 132 32.63 3.10 2.23
N LYS A 133 32.44 4.42 2.13
CA LYS A 133 31.65 5.18 3.11
C LYS A 133 30.20 4.74 3.08
N PHE A 134 29.63 4.51 1.89
CA PHE A 134 28.26 4.02 1.74
C PHE A 134 28.11 2.58 2.21
N GLN A 135 29.13 1.74 2.02
CA GLN A 135 29.12 0.38 2.56
C GLN A 135 29.07 0.37 4.10
N LYS A 136 29.90 1.21 4.75
CA LYS A 136 29.91 1.36 6.21
C LYS A 136 28.59 1.91 6.72
N LEU A 137 28.05 2.94 6.07
CA LEU A 137 26.75 3.51 6.42
C LEU A 137 25.62 2.49 6.25
N GLY A 138 25.60 1.74 5.14
CA GLY A 138 24.62 0.68 4.89
C GLY A 138 24.66 -0.42 5.95
N MET A 139 25.85 -0.85 6.36
CA MET A 139 26.01 -1.83 7.44
C MET A 139 25.55 -1.27 8.79
N PHE A 140 25.91 -0.03 9.11
CA PHE A 140 25.46 0.66 10.33
C PHE A 140 23.93 0.73 10.39
N LEU A 141 23.29 1.19 9.31
CA LEU A 141 21.83 1.25 9.18
C LEU A 141 21.19 -0.13 9.33
N PHE A 142 21.77 -1.14 8.68
CA PHE A 142 21.27 -2.51 8.75
C PHE A 142 21.29 -3.04 10.19
N MET A 143 22.44 -2.94 10.86
CA MET A 143 22.61 -3.41 12.23
C MET A 143 21.76 -2.62 13.24
N LEU A 144 21.69 -1.30 13.09
CA LEU A 144 20.85 -0.44 13.92
C LEU A 144 19.38 -0.80 13.76
N GLY A 145 18.92 -1.05 12.52
CA GLY A 145 17.54 -1.43 12.28
C GLY A 145 17.19 -2.80 12.83
N VAL A 146 18.05 -3.81 12.64
CA VAL A 146 17.86 -5.14 13.23
C VAL A 146 17.82 -5.06 14.76
N GLY A 147 18.76 -4.34 15.37
CA GLY A 147 18.80 -4.12 16.82
C GLY A 147 17.55 -3.39 17.32
N SER A 148 17.06 -2.40 16.56
CA SER A 148 15.85 -1.65 16.89
C SER A 148 14.59 -2.51 16.79
N THR A 149 14.51 -3.44 15.83
CA THR A 149 13.40 -4.42 15.78
C THR A 149 13.37 -5.29 17.02
N VAL A 150 14.52 -5.80 17.46
CA VAL A 150 14.59 -6.59 18.70
C VAL A 150 14.17 -5.74 19.91
N LEU A 151 14.66 -4.50 20.00
CA LEU A 151 14.31 -3.60 21.10
C LEU A 151 12.82 -3.25 21.10
N ASN A 152 12.24 -2.95 19.94
CA ASN A 152 10.84 -2.57 19.81
C ASN A 152 9.88 -3.72 20.14
N ASN A 153 10.34 -4.97 20.03
CA ASN A 153 9.60 -6.15 20.46
C ASN A 153 9.53 -6.29 21.98
N VAL A 154 10.45 -5.66 22.72
CA VAL A 154 10.48 -5.66 24.19
C VAL A 154 9.84 -4.40 24.76
N ILE A 155 10.13 -3.25 24.17
CA ILE A 155 9.64 -1.95 24.60
C ILE A 155 9.06 -1.23 23.38
N SER A 156 7.76 -0.96 23.40
CA SER A 156 7.13 -0.20 22.31
C SER A 156 7.64 1.25 22.32
N LEU A 157 8.43 1.59 21.31
CA LEU A 157 8.94 2.95 21.08
C LEU A 157 8.00 3.76 20.15
N GLY A 158 6.80 3.24 19.90
CA GLY A 158 5.83 3.82 18.97
C GLY A 158 6.42 4.04 17.58
N PHE A 159 6.11 5.18 16.97
CA PHE A 159 6.51 5.49 15.60
C PHE A 159 8.04 5.58 15.42
N ILE A 160 8.79 5.97 16.46
CA ILE A 160 10.25 6.05 16.38
C ILE A 160 10.83 4.63 16.25
N GLY A 161 10.31 3.69 17.03
CA GLY A 161 10.67 2.27 16.91
C GLY A 161 10.40 1.73 15.52
N GLU A 162 9.24 2.05 14.95
CA GLU A 162 8.87 1.63 13.59
C GLU A 162 9.85 2.12 12.52
N PHE A 163 10.20 3.42 12.52
CA PHE A 163 11.17 3.95 11.56
C PHE A 163 12.59 3.46 11.81
N LEU A 164 13.00 3.30 13.08
CA LEU A 164 14.29 2.72 13.43
C LEU A 164 14.40 1.28 12.94
N SER A 165 13.39 0.43 13.18
CA SER A 165 13.28 -0.91 12.59
C SER A 165 13.27 -0.89 11.06
N GLY A 166 12.68 0.15 10.47
CA GLY A 166 12.72 0.44 9.04
C GLY A 166 14.13 0.64 8.47
N LEU A 167 15.11 1.06 9.28
CA LEU A 167 16.49 1.26 8.85
C LEU A 167 17.15 -0.02 8.33
N ALA A 168 16.71 -1.21 8.79
CA ALA A 168 17.23 -2.47 8.25
C ALA A 168 16.93 -2.61 6.74
N LYS A 169 15.73 -2.18 6.35
CA LYS A 169 15.21 -2.22 4.97
C LYS A 169 15.93 -1.19 4.10
N VAL A 170 16.27 -0.04 4.65
CA VAL A 170 17.06 0.98 3.94
C VAL A 170 18.54 0.54 3.84
N GLY A 171 19.13 0.10 4.96
CA GLY A 171 20.53 -0.32 5.03
C GLY A 171 20.86 -1.47 4.10
N ILE A 172 19.94 -2.44 3.93
CA ILE A 172 20.16 -3.52 2.97
C ILE A 172 20.16 -3.04 1.52
N LEU A 173 19.34 -2.03 1.19
CA LEU A 173 19.39 -1.40 -0.13
C LEU A 173 20.72 -0.68 -0.35
N TYR A 174 21.26 0.00 0.67
CA TYR A 174 22.61 0.60 0.57
C TYR A 174 23.64 -0.47 0.25
N LEU A 175 23.67 -1.57 1.00
CA LEU A 175 24.64 -2.65 0.80
C LEU A 175 24.54 -3.30 -0.58
N LEU A 176 23.31 -3.46 -1.10
CA LEU A 176 23.08 -3.98 -2.45
C LEU A 176 23.60 -3.02 -3.53
N PHE A 177 23.24 -1.74 -3.46
CA PHE A 177 23.63 -0.76 -4.48
C PHE A 177 25.12 -0.40 -4.43
N SER A 178 25.73 -0.41 -3.24
CA SER A 178 27.16 -0.16 -3.04
C SER A 178 28.07 -1.33 -3.46
N GLY A 179 27.50 -2.47 -3.87
CA GLY A 179 28.24 -3.67 -4.26
C GLY A 179 28.97 -4.37 -3.11
N HIS A 180 28.51 -4.21 -1.87
CA HIS A 180 29.18 -4.84 -0.73
C HIS A 180 29.14 -6.37 -0.85
N ARG A 181 30.24 -7.06 -0.52
CA ARG A 181 30.36 -8.54 -0.66
C ARG A 181 29.26 -9.32 0.07
N LEU A 182 28.78 -8.78 1.20
CA LEU A 182 27.70 -9.37 1.99
C LEU A 182 26.30 -8.88 1.59
N GLY A 183 26.17 -7.95 0.65
CA GLY A 183 24.88 -7.34 0.30
C GLY A 183 23.83 -8.37 -0.13
N ARG A 184 24.18 -9.29 -1.05
CA ARG A 184 23.26 -10.34 -1.50
C ARG A 184 22.95 -11.38 -0.40
N PRO A 185 23.94 -11.97 0.30
CA PRO A 185 23.67 -12.88 1.42
C PRO A 185 22.80 -12.25 2.51
N LEU A 186 23.10 -11.02 2.93
CA LEU A 186 22.31 -10.33 3.95
C LEU A 186 20.90 -10.02 3.45
N PHE A 187 20.72 -9.74 2.15
CA PHE A 187 19.40 -9.47 1.59
C PHE A 187 18.48 -10.68 1.68
N PHE A 188 18.94 -11.84 1.20
CA PHE A 188 18.15 -13.07 1.28
C PHE A 188 18.00 -13.57 2.73
N GLY A 189 19.03 -13.44 3.55
CA GLY A 189 18.95 -13.76 4.98
C GLY A 189 17.92 -12.88 5.69
N PHE A 190 17.92 -11.58 5.42
CA PHE A 190 16.95 -10.64 6.00
C PHE A 190 15.52 -10.89 5.50
N LEU A 191 15.31 -11.17 4.22
CA LEU A 191 14.00 -11.60 3.71
C LEU A 191 13.50 -12.88 4.39
N GLY A 192 14.39 -13.84 4.63
CA GLY A 192 14.07 -15.06 5.38
C GLY A 192 13.64 -14.75 6.82
N LEU A 193 14.37 -13.88 7.52
CA LEU A 193 14.00 -13.44 8.87
C LEU A 193 12.66 -12.70 8.90
N MET A 194 12.42 -11.78 7.96
CA MET A 194 11.15 -11.07 7.83
C MET A 194 9.98 -12.04 7.57
N PHE A 195 10.20 -13.08 6.76
CA PHE A 195 9.19 -14.09 6.50
C PHE A 195 8.86 -14.90 7.77
N LEU A 196 9.88 -15.34 8.51
CA LEU A 196 9.70 -16.06 9.77
C LEU A 196 9.00 -15.20 10.83
N GLU A 197 9.34 -13.91 10.91
CA GLU A 197 8.65 -12.96 11.80
C GLU A 197 7.18 -12.78 11.41
N ALA A 198 6.90 -12.64 10.10
CA ALA A 198 5.55 -12.48 9.59
C ALA A 198 4.70 -13.75 9.80
N LEU A 199 5.30 -14.93 9.71
CA LEU A 199 4.66 -16.19 10.10
C LEU A 199 4.37 -16.17 11.61
N GLY A 200 5.37 -15.93 12.47
CA GLY A 200 5.20 -15.94 13.91
C GLY A 200 4.11 -14.99 14.43
N ARG A 201 3.90 -13.85 13.76
CA ARG A 201 2.84 -12.88 14.08
C ARG A 201 1.50 -13.13 13.39
N GLY A 202 1.44 -14.04 12.43
CA GLY A 202 0.30 -14.18 11.51
C GLY A 202 0.05 -12.93 10.64
N MET A 203 1.06 -12.08 10.45
CA MET A 203 1.01 -10.79 9.73
C MET A 203 1.65 -10.86 8.33
N ILE A 204 1.33 -11.93 7.59
CA ILE A 204 1.93 -12.26 6.30
C ILE A 204 1.77 -11.15 5.23
N GLY A 205 0.69 -10.36 5.29
CA GLY A 205 0.41 -9.30 4.31
C GLY A 205 1.49 -8.20 4.27
N GLU A 206 2.01 -7.82 5.45
CA GLU A 206 3.08 -6.81 5.53
C GLU A 206 4.38 -7.30 4.88
N PHE A 207 4.72 -8.59 5.07
CA PHE A 207 5.88 -9.19 4.41
C PHE A 207 5.78 -9.08 2.88
N PHE A 208 4.60 -9.36 2.31
CA PHE A 208 4.40 -9.28 0.86
C PHE A 208 4.54 -7.85 0.33
N TRP A 209 4.07 -6.84 1.06
CA TRP A 209 4.31 -5.44 0.72
C TRP A 209 5.80 -5.12 0.65
N TRP A 210 6.55 -5.50 1.69
CA TRP A 210 7.99 -5.29 1.72
C TRP A 210 8.73 -6.11 0.67
N LEU A 211 8.29 -7.33 0.38
CA LEU A 211 8.84 -8.16 -0.69
C LEU A 211 8.67 -7.47 -2.05
N THR A 212 7.48 -6.92 -2.35
CA THR A 212 7.24 -6.16 -3.58
C THR A 212 8.15 -4.94 -3.67
N LEU A 213 8.24 -4.16 -2.59
CA LEU A 213 9.08 -2.95 -2.55
C LEU A 213 10.57 -3.26 -2.71
N LEU A 214 11.10 -4.22 -1.96
CA LEU A 214 12.51 -4.59 -1.99
C LEU A 214 12.88 -5.30 -3.31
N SER A 215 11.99 -6.14 -3.85
CA SER A 215 12.24 -6.82 -5.13
C SER A 215 12.29 -5.85 -6.32
N MET A 216 11.51 -4.76 -6.29
CA MET A 216 11.62 -3.69 -7.29
C MET A 216 13.06 -3.15 -7.35
N PHE A 217 13.66 -2.83 -6.21
CA PHE A 217 15.05 -2.35 -6.15
C PHE A 217 16.06 -3.44 -6.55
N TYR A 218 15.88 -4.67 -6.07
CA TYR A 218 16.74 -5.80 -6.41
C TYR A 218 16.79 -6.04 -7.92
N LEU A 219 15.63 -6.01 -8.60
CA LEU A 219 15.54 -6.25 -10.04
C LEU A 219 16.06 -5.09 -10.89
N MET A 220 16.17 -3.88 -10.34
CA MET A 220 16.88 -2.79 -11.02
C MET A 220 18.38 -3.05 -11.10
N ILE A 221 18.96 -3.71 -10.09
CA ILE A 221 20.38 -4.12 -10.09
C ILE A 221 20.56 -5.37 -10.95
N TYR A 222 19.66 -6.35 -10.80
CA TYR A 222 19.71 -7.65 -11.44
C TYR A 222 18.50 -7.84 -12.37
N PRO A 223 18.50 -7.21 -13.57
CA PRO A 223 17.36 -7.24 -14.46
C PRO A 223 17.03 -8.66 -14.91
N MET A 224 15.75 -9.01 -14.81
CA MET A 224 15.22 -10.30 -15.24
C MET A 224 14.58 -10.23 -16.63
N LYS A 225 14.73 -11.33 -17.40
CA LYS A 225 13.96 -11.54 -18.64
C LYS A 225 12.47 -11.69 -18.33
N LEU A 226 11.61 -11.39 -19.31
CA LEU A 226 10.16 -11.38 -19.14
C LEU A 226 9.60 -12.68 -18.55
N TRP A 227 10.04 -13.85 -19.04
CA TRP A 227 9.51 -15.13 -18.56
C TRP A 227 9.82 -15.38 -17.07
N HIS A 228 10.98 -14.95 -16.56
CA HIS A 228 11.30 -15.06 -15.14
C HIS A 228 10.40 -14.16 -14.29
N LYS A 229 9.97 -13.00 -14.83
CA LYS A 229 8.99 -12.14 -14.16
C LYS A 229 7.61 -12.79 -14.12
N VAL A 230 7.21 -13.44 -15.21
CA VAL A 230 5.94 -14.18 -15.28
C VAL A 230 5.97 -15.35 -14.29
N ALA A 231 7.04 -16.15 -14.30
CA ALA A 231 7.23 -17.24 -13.35
C ALA A 231 7.24 -16.72 -11.91
N GLY A 232 7.99 -15.65 -11.61
CA GLY A 232 8.04 -15.05 -10.28
C GLY A 232 6.68 -14.50 -9.81
N ALA A 233 5.91 -13.87 -10.69
CA ALA A 233 4.56 -13.40 -10.37
C ALA A 233 3.59 -14.57 -10.13
N ALA A 234 3.66 -15.64 -10.94
CA ALA A 234 2.87 -16.85 -10.73
C ALA A 234 3.23 -17.52 -9.39
N THR A 235 4.52 -17.64 -9.08
CA THR A 235 5.00 -18.14 -7.78
C THR A 235 4.53 -17.25 -6.63
N PHE A 236 4.59 -15.94 -6.77
CA PHE A 236 4.11 -14.99 -5.76
C PHE A 236 2.61 -15.18 -5.47
N ILE A 237 1.77 -15.22 -6.52
CA ILE A 237 0.33 -15.44 -6.39
C ILE A 237 0.04 -16.79 -5.73
N PHE A 238 0.74 -17.84 -6.17
CA PHE A 238 0.61 -19.17 -5.57
C PHE A 238 0.96 -19.18 -4.08
N LEU A 239 2.09 -18.56 -3.69
CA LEU A 239 2.51 -18.47 -2.29
C LEU A 239 1.50 -17.68 -1.45
N VAL A 240 1.00 -16.55 -1.96
CA VAL A 240 -0.06 -15.78 -1.29
C VAL A 240 -1.32 -16.65 -1.11
N GLY A 241 -1.70 -17.40 -2.13
CA GLY A 241 -2.84 -18.33 -2.08
C GLY A 241 -2.67 -19.37 -0.97
N VAL A 242 -1.54 -20.09 -0.96
CA VAL A 242 -1.21 -21.09 0.08
C VAL A 242 -1.29 -20.48 1.48
N LEU A 243 -0.71 -19.30 1.67
CA LEU A 243 -0.67 -18.62 2.95
C LEU A 243 -2.05 -18.11 3.41
N ASN A 244 -2.95 -17.82 2.46
CA ASN A 244 -4.29 -17.35 2.79
C ASN A 244 -5.24 -18.48 3.20
N VAL A 245 -5.10 -19.70 2.64
CA VAL A 245 -5.98 -20.85 2.93
C VAL A 245 -6.09 -21.17 4.42
N ILE A 246 -4.98 -21.07 5.15
CA ILE A 246 -4.95 -21.42 6.58
C ILE A 246 -4.97 -20.21 7.51
N LYS A 247 -5.06 -19.00 6.96
CA LYS A 247 -4.76 -17.76 7.69
C LYS A 247 -5.71 -17.51 8.86
N HIS A 248 -7.00 -17.83 8.70
CA HIS A 248 -8.01 -17.57 9.72
C HIS A 248 -7.82 -18.50 10.91
N GLU A 249 -7.72 -19.80 10.65
CA GLU A 249 -7.51 -20.86 11.63
C GLU A 249 -6.16 -20.70 12.32
N TYR A 250 -5.12 -20.38 11.54
CA TYR A 250 -3.80 -20.09 12.07
C TYR A 250 -3.84 -18.96 13.10
N ARG A 251 -4.47 -17.83 12.75
CA ARG A 251 -4.62 -16.69 13.67
C ARG A 251 -5.45 -17.05 14.90
N SER A 252 -6.52 -17.81 14.72
CA SER A 252 -7.35 -18.24 15.84
C SER A 252 -6.57 -19.13 16.82
N ALA A 253 -5.72 -20.03 16.31
CA ALA A 253 -4.89 -20.91 17.11
C ALA A 253 -3.80 -20.15 17.88
N ILE A 254 -3.08 -19.23 17.22
CA ILE A 254 -1.98 -18.48 17.86
C ILE A 254 -2.47 -17.38 18.82
N TRP A 255 -3.64 -16.79 18.59
CA TRP A 255 -4.13 -15.67 19.41
C TRP A 255 -5.02 -16.09 20.58
N PHE A 256 -5.72 -17.22 20.43
CA PHE A 256 -6.65 -17.69 21.47
C PHE A 256 -6.18 -18.96 22.18
N GLU A 257 -5.05 -19.56 21.77
CA GLU A 257 -4.49 -20.81 22.33
C GLU A 257 -5.55 -21.92 22.50
N ARG A 258 -6.45 -22.07 21.52
CA ARG A 258 -7.56 -23.02 21.59
C ARG A 258 -7.23 -24.37 20.97
N GLY A 259 -7.65 -25.45 21.63
CA GLY A 259 -7.68 -26.81 21.08
C GLY A 259 -6.33 -27.53 21.09
N ASP A 260 -6.16 -28.44 20.12
CA ASP A 260 -4.99 -29.34 19.98
C ASP A 260 -3.66 -28.60 19.67
N TYR A 261 -3.73 -27.28 19.48
CA TYR A 261 -2.59 -26.42 19.14
C TYR A 261 -1.96 -25.70 20.34
N ALA A 262 -2.54 -25.86 21.53
CA ALA A 262 -2.03 -25.24 22.75
C ALA A 262 -0.59 -25.71 23.06
N GLY A 263 0.33 -24.78 23.25
CA GLY A 263 1.75 -25.06 23.55
C GLY A 263 2.60 -25.46 22.33
N MET A 264 2.04 -25.56 21.13
CA MET A 264 2.81 -25.77 19.90
C MET A 264 3.51 -24.47 19.46
N SER A 265 4.68 -24.58 18.82
CA SER A 265 5.32 -23.41 18.22
C SER A 265 4.49 -22.90 17.03
N SER A 266 4.54 -21.60 16.76
CA SER A 266 3.84 -20.98 15.62
C SER A 266 4.21 -21.63 14.28
N VAL A 267 5.41 -22.22 14.16
CA VAL A 267 5.85 -22.94 12.96
C VAL A 267 5.21 -24.33 12.88
N ASP A 268 5.06 -25.01 14.01
CA ASP A 268 4.45 -26.35 14.06
C ASP A 268 2.94 -26.28 13.80
N VAL A 269 2.25 -25.28 14.35
CA VAL A 269 0.83 -25.01 14.04
C VAL A 269 0.66 -24.77 12.55
N TYR A 270 1.52 -23.92 11.96
CA TYR A 270 1.49 -23.63 10.54
C TYR A 270 1.73 -24.89 9.69
N ARG A 271 2.72 -25.71 10.05
CA ARG A 271 3.02 -26.98 9.38
C ARG A 271 1.83 -27.93 9.43
N HIS A 272 1.20 -28.07 10.59
CA HIS A 272 0.05 -28.97 10.77
C HIS A 272 -1.14 -28.54 9.91
N LEU A 273 -1.55 -27.27 10.00
CA LEU A 273 -2.66 -26.72 9.22
C LEU A 273 -2.40 -26.82 7.71
N LEU A 274 -1.16 -26.56 7.27
CA LEU A 274 -0.81 -26.77 5.87
C LEU A 274 -0.95 -28.24 5.47
N THR A 275 -0.43 -29.18 6.25
CA THR A 275 -0.53 -30.61 5.87
C THR A 275 -1.97 -31.11 5.82
N GLU A 276 -2.84 -30.55 6.65
CA GLU A 276 -4.24 -30.94 6.74
C GLU A 276 -5.09 -30.30 5.63
N LYS A 277 -4.91 -29.00 5.37
CA LYS A 277 -5.77 -28.21 4.49
C LYS A 277 -5.20 -27.93 3.10
N PHE A 278 -3.94 -28.26 2.84
CA PHE A 278 -3.34 -28.02 1.54
C PHE A 278 -3.96 -28.93 0.47
N SER A 279 -4.71 -28.31 -0.42
CA SER A 279 -5.10 -28.91 -1.70
C SER A 279 -5.15 -27.82 -2.77
N MET A 280 -4.96 -28.21 -4.03
CA MET A 280 -5.10 -27.28 -5.15
C MET A 280 -6.51 -26.69 -5.19
N ASP A 281 -7.52 -27.51 -4.90
CA ASP A 281 -8.92 -27.09 -4.86
C ASP A 281 -9.20 -26.10 -3.71
N ALA A 282 -8.54 -26.24 -2.56
CA ALA A 282 -8.67 -25.28 -1.46
C ALA A 282 -8.04 -23.91 -1.79
N ILE A 283 -6.91 -23.88 -2.50
CA ILE A 283 -6.23 -22.63 -2.89
C ILE A 283 -7.08 -21.84 -3.88
N PHE A 284 -7.71 -22.53 -4.84
CA PHE A 284 -8.51 -21.91 -5.91
C PHE A 284 -10.01 -22.09 -5.69
N SER A 285 -10.45 -22.32 -4.45
CA SER A 285 -11.87 -22.45 -4.13
C SER A 285 -12.61 -21.13 -4.39
N PRO A 286 -13.90 -21.18 -4.77
CA PRO A 286 -14.71 -19.98 -4.89
C PRO A 286 -14.73 -19.14 -3.61
N GLU A 287 -14.85 -19.78 -2.45
CA GLU A 287 -14.80 -19.15 -1.13
C GLU A 287 -13.49 -18.40 -0.90
N GLN A 288 -12.34 -19.04 -1.13
CA GLN A 288 -11.03 -18.44 -0.93
C GLN A 288 -10.80 -17.27 -1.90
N THR A 289 -11.25 -17.43 -3.14
CA THR A 289 -11.17 -16.40 -4.17
C THR A 289 -12.04 -15.20 -3.78
N LEU A 290 -13.29 -15.43 -3.39
CA LEU A 290 -14.23 -14.40 -2.99
C LEU A 290 -13.77 -13.70 -1.71
N ALA A 291 -13.24 -14.42 -0.72
CA ALA A 291 -12.69 -13.86 0.50
C ALA A 291 -11.48 -12.97 0.21
N SER A 292 -10.59 -13.41 -0.69
CA SER A 292 -9.42 -12.63 -1.10
C SER A 292 -9.83 -11.36 -1.85
N MET A 293 -10.80 -11.46 -2.76
CA MET A 293 -11.34 -10.31 -3.47
C MET A 293 -12.11 -9.38 -2.53
N GLY A 294 -12.87 -9.91 -1.58
CA GLY A 294 -13.63 -9.12 -0.60
C GLY A 294 -12.76 -8.20 0.23
N ARG A 295 -11.50 -8.60 0.52
CA ARG A 295 -10.53 -7.72 1.19
C ARG A 295 -10.13 -6.52 0.32
N LEU A 296 -9.98 -6.73 -0.99
CA LEU A 296 -9.68 -5.64 -1.91
C LEU A 296 -10.89 -4.72 -2.11
N ASN A 297 -12.10 -5.17 -1.77
CA ASN A 297 -13.33 -4.42 -2.02
C ASN A 297 -13.52 -3.25 -1.04
N GLN A 298 -12.99 -2.08 -1.39
CA GLN A 298 -13.25 -0.84 -0.63
C GLN A 298 -14.58 -0.18 -0.99
N GLY A 299 -15.29 -0.76 -1.97
CA GLY A 299 -16.59 -0.28 -2.41
C GLY A 299 -17.67 -0.44 -1.35
N TYR A 300 -17.65 -1.53 -0.59
CA TYR A 300 -18.63 -1.79 0.48
C TYR A 300 -18.58 -0.71 1.58
N LEU A 301 -17.38 -0.44 2.11
CA LEU A 301 -17.19 0.55 3.18
C LEU A 301 -17.57 1.97 2.72
N THR A 302 -17.19 2.33 1.51
CA THR A 302 -17.58 3.61 0.90
C THR A 302 -19.09 3.68 0.64
N SER A 303 -19.72 2.56 0.27
CA SER A 303 -21.17 2.48 0.02
C SER A 303 -21.97 2.74 1.29
N MET A 304 -21.54 2.18 2.42
CA MET A 304 -22.16 2.50 3.72
C MET A 304 -22.07 4.00 4.03
N ALA A 305 -20.94 4.65 3.73
CA ALA A 305 -20.80 6.09 3.89
C ALA A 305 -21.73 6.89 2.96
N ILE A 306 -21.90 6.45 1.70
CA ILE A 306 -22.82 7.07 0.73
C ILE A 306 -24.27 6.98 1.18
N GLU A 307 -24.70 5.84 1.70
CA GLU A 307 -26.08 5.61 2.12
C GLU A 307 -26.41 6.33 3.43
N TYR A 308 -25.44 6.41 4.34
CA TYR A 308 -25.63 7.02 5.65
C TYR A 308 -25.45 8.55 5.63
N THR A 309 -24.50 9.07 4.86
CA THR A 309 -24.22 10.52 4.73
C THR A 309 -24.74 11.04 3.38
N PRO A 310 -25.64 12.04 3.32
CA PRO A 310 -25.98 12.98 4.39
C PRO A 310 -27.27 12.65 5.17
N SER A 311 -27.91 11.51 4.91
CA SER A 311 -29.26 11.20 5.41
C SER A 311 -29.36 11.13 6.94
N ASN A 312 -28.32 10.61 7.60
CA ASN A 312 -28.26 10.42 9.06
C ASN A 312 -27.20 11.31 9.72
N GLU A 313 -26.07 11.54 9.05
CA GLU A 313 -25.02 12.45 9.50
C GLU A 313 -24.75 13.49 8.40
N PRO A 314 -24.72 14.80 8.71
CA PRO A 314 -24.38 15.82 7.73
C PRO A 314 -22.96 15.67 7.19
N PHE A 315 -22.69 16.18 5.98
CA PHE A 315 -21.32 16.27 5.48
C PHE A 315 -20.41 17.01 6.46
N ALA A 316 -19.20 16.46 6.67
CA ALA A 316 -18.16 17.01 7.54
C ALA A 316 -17.54 18.32 7.00
N LYS A 317 -17.75 18.65 5.72
CA LYS A 317 -17.35 19.93 5.10
C LYS A 317 -15.86 20.29 5.30
N GLY A 318 -14.99 19.28 5.27
CA GLY A 318 -13.54 19.44 5.43
C GLY A 318 -13.03 19.28 6.87
N GLU A 319 -13.92 19.16 7.86
CA GLU A 319 -13.56 19.03 9.28
C GLU A 319 -12.53 17.91 9.50
N THR A 320 -12.78 16.70 8.99
CA THR A 320 -11.86 15.57 9.23
C THR A 320 -10.50 15.79 8.56
N ILE A 321 -10.48 16.50 7.42
CA ILE A 321 -9.26 16.84 6.70
C ILE A 321 -8.44 17.89 7.45
N PHE A 322 -9.08 18.95 7.97
CA PHE A 322 -8.40 19.98 8.76
C PHE A 322 -7.87 19.41 10.07
N VAL A 323 -8.68 18.61 10.76
CA VAL A 323 -8.28 17.89 11.97
C VAL A 323 -7.12 16.95 11.67
N ALA A 324 -7.14 16.23 10.55
CA ALA A 324 -6.02 15.40 10.12
C ALA A 324 -4.73 16.21 9.97
N VAL A 325 -4.75 17.33 9.23
CA VAL A 325 -3.57 18.19 9.04
C VAL A 325 -3.04 18.74 10.37
N ALA A 326 -3.93 19.29 11.21
CA ALA A 326 -3.56 19.83 12.50
C ALA A 326 -2.97 18.74 13.41
N SER A 327 -3.63 17.58 13.44
CA SER A 327 -3.18 16.44 14.20
C SER A 327 -1.82 15.96 13.70
N SER A 328 -1.54 15.89 12.40
CA SER A 328 -0.24 15.39 11.94
C SER A 328 0.96 16.24 12.33
N ILE A 329 0.76 17.52 12.62
CA ILE A 329 1.82 18.46 12.96
C ILE A 329 1.94 18.65 14.48
N VAL A 330 0.82 18.71 15.20
CA VAL A 330 0.82 19.06 16.63
C VAL A 330 1.20 17.85 17.51
N PRO A 331 2.27 17.93 18.33
CA PRO A 331 2.64 16.88 19.26
C PRO A 331 1.60 16.69 20.37
N ARG A 332 1.49 15.46 20.91
CA ARG A 332 0.56 15.16 22.03
C ARG A 332 0.83 15.99 23.29
N ALA A 333 2.05 16.50 23.48
CA ALA A 333 2.37 17.39 24.59
C ALA A 333 1.58 18.73 24.54
N LEU A 334 1.26 19.21 23.33
CA LEU A 334 0.47 20.44 23.12
C LEU A 334 -1.02 20.16 22.90
N TRP A 335 -1.38 18.94 22.49
CA TRP A 335 -2.76 18.50 22.35
C TRP A 335 -2.93 17.08 22.93
N PRO A 336 -3.14 16.95 24.26
CA PRO A 336 -3.25 15.64 24.91
C PRO A 336 -4.43 14.81 24.39
N ASN A 337 -5.58 15.46 24.19
CA ASN A 337 -6.83 14.88 23.69
C ASN A 337 -6.89 14.86 22.15
N LYS A 338 -5.75 14.81 21.49
CA LYS A 338 -5.66 14.75 20.03
C LYS A 338 -6.37 13.49 19.50
N PRO A 339 -7.23 13.61 18.47
CA PRO A 339 -7.90 12.47 17.85
C PRO A 339 -6.92 11.39 17.44
N GLU A 340 -7.28 10.15 17.69
CA GLU A 340 -6.47 9.00 17.28
C GLU A 340 -6.64 8.76 15.79
N ALA A 341 -5.55 8.37 15.12
CA ALA A 341 -5.67 7.89 13.75
C ALA A 341 -6.31 6.50 13.78
N GLY A 342 -7.32 6.28 12.94
CA GLY A 342 -8.06 5.03 12.92
C GLY A 342 -9.44 5.19 12.30
N GLY A 343 -9.97 4.09 11.76
CA GLY A 343 -11.25 4.12 11.05
C GLY A 343 -12.48 4.03 11.95
N ALA A 344 -12.33 3.58 13.20
CA ALA A 344 -13.47 3.26 14.08
C ALA A 344 -14.43 4.43 14.30
N GLU A 345 -13.90 5.61 14.66
CA GLU A 345 -14.71 6.81 14.88
C GLU A 345 -15.45 7.23 13.61
N LYS A 346 -14.77 7.16 12.45
CA LYS A 346 -15.35 7.51 11.15
C LYS A 346 -16.41 6.50 10.71
N MET A 347 -16.20 5.21 10.97
CA MET A 347 -17.17 4.15 10.70
C MET A 347 -18.44 4.34 11.54
N MET A 348 -18.30 4.66 12.83
CA MET A 348 -19.46 4.96 13.67
C MET A 348 -20.18 6.22 13.18
N ARG A 349 -19.45 7.32 12.99
CA ARG A 349 -20.04 8.62 12.64
C ARG A 349 -20.67 8.64 11.24
N PHE A 350 -20.00 8.08 10.24
CA PHE A 350 -20.41 8.22 8.85
C PHE A 350 -21.02 6.97 8.24
N CYS A 351 -21.02 5.83 8.95
CA CYS A 351 -21.68 4.61 8.51
C CYS A 351 -22.68 4.05 9.54
N GLY A 352 -22.77 4.62 10.74
CA GLY A 352 -23.59 4.06 11.83
C GLY A 352 -23.12 2.67 12.29
N PHE A 353 -21.86 2.32 12.04
CA PHE A 353 -21.33 0.97 12.24
C PHE A 353 -20.22 0.95 13.29
N ASP A 354 -20.45 0.21 14.39
CA ASP A 354 -19.41 -0.07 15.38
C ASP A 354 -18.50 -1.18 14.88
N VAL A 355 -17.21 -0.86 14.73
CA VAL A 355 -16.20 -1.79 14.26
C VAL A 355 -15.73 -2.78 15.33
N GLN A 356 -16.18 -2.68 16.59
CA GLN A 356 -15.87 -3.59 17.72
C GLN A 356 -14.38 -3.96 17.82
N GLY A 357 -13.49 -2.97 17.65
CA GLY A 357 -12.04 -3.18 17.69
C GLY A 357 -11.41 -3.71 16.40
N SER A 358 -12.17 -3.89 15.32
CA SER A 358 -11.62 -4.14 13.99
C SER A 358 -11.02 -2.86 13.38
N GLY A 359 -9.96 -3.04 12.57
CA GLY A 359 -9.27 -1.93 11.90
C GLY A 359 -9.99 -1.38 10.66
N MET A 360 -11.31 -1.59 10.54
CA MET A 360 -12.10 -1.15 9.39
C MET A 360 -12.15 0.38 9.30
N ASN A 361 -12.13 0.91 8.08
CA ASN A 361 -12.10 2.33 7.81
C ASN A 361 -12.89 2.64 6.53
N ILE A 362 -13.55 3.80 6.47
CA ILE A 362 -14.27 4.27 5.27
C ILE A 362 -13.33 4.54 4.07
N GLY A 363 -12.01 4.48 4.30
CA GLY A 363 -10.98 4.67 3.31
C GLY A 363 -10.91 6.12 2.80
N LEU A 364 -9.92 6.40 1.98
CA LEU A 364 -9.71 7.75 1.43
C LEU A 364 -10.87 8.22 0.54
N LEU A 365 -11.50 7.31 -0.22
CA LEU A 365 -12.64 7.63 -1.08
C LEU A 365 -13.90 7.97 -0.26
N GLY A 366 -14.22 7.17 0.76
CA GLY A 366 -15.32 7.45 1.68
C GLY A 366 -15.07 8.75 2.46
N GLU A 367 -13.86 8.97 2.96
CA GLU A 367 -13.51 10.22 3.64
C GLU A 367 -13.65 11.46 2.73
N ALA A 368 -13.22 11.35 1.47
CA ALA A 368 -13.40 12.42 0.50
C ALA A 368 -14.90 12.73 0.25
N TYR A 369 -15.74 11.69 0.16
CA TYR A 369 -17.18 11.83 -0.01
C TYR A 369 -17.85 12.49 1.19
N VAL A 370 -17.61 12.01 2.42
CA VAL A 370 -18.28 12.56 3.61
C VAL A 370 -17.87 14.00 3.90
N ASN A 371 -16.75 14.47 3.33
CA ASN A 371 -16.34 15.88 3.41
C ASN A 371 -16.88 16.74 2.26
N PHE A 372 -16.88 16.22 1.02
CA PHE A 372 -17.01 17.05 -0.17
C PHE A 372 -18.06 16.58 -1.19
N GLY A 373 -18.77 15.49 -0.91
CA GLY A 373 -19.75 14.87 -1.82
C GLY A 373 -19.14 14.37 -3.12
N PHE A 374 -19.98 14.04 -4.11
CA PHE A 374 -19.56 13.43 -5.38
C PHE A 374 -18.50 14.22 -6.16
N GLY A 375 -18.76 15.51 -6.41
CA GLY A 375 -17.87 16.34 -7.23
C GLY A 375 -16.61 16.77 -6.48
N GLY A 376 -16.75 17.18 -5.23
CA GLY A 376 -15.62 17.67 -4.44
C GLY A 376 -14.66 16.56 -4.01
N ALA A 377 -15.12 15.31 -3.89
CA ALA A 377 -14.26 14.16 -3.62
C ALA A 377 -13.22 13.96 -4.72
N ALA A 378 -13.62 14.02 -6.00
CA ALA A 378 -12.69 13.89 -7.12
C ALA A 378 -11.63 15.00 -7.13
N VAL A 379 -12.01 16.25 -6.80
CA VAL A 379 -11.08 17.38 -6.69
C VAL A 379 -10.10 17.17 -5.53
N PHE A 380 -10.59 16.77 -4.36
CA PHE A 380 -9.73 16.49 -3.21
C PHE A 380 -8.72 15.37 -3.51
N LEU A 381 -9.19 14.26 -4.09
CA LEU A 381 -8.35 13.12 -4.44
C LEU A 381 -7.34 13.42 -5.55
N PHE A 382 -7.70 14.28 -6.51
CA PHE A 382 -6.75 14.84 -7.48
C PHE A 382 -5.62 15.58 -6.78
N LEU A 383 -5.94 16.51 -5.87
CA LEU A 383 -4.95 17.30 -5.14
C LEU A 383 -4.08 16.43 -4.24
N PHE A 384 -4.66 15.43 -3.59
CA PHE A 384 -3.93 14.50 -2.75
C PHE A 384 -2.97 13.60 -3.56
N ALA A 385 -3.43 13.04 -4.67
CA ALA A 385 -2.57 12.27 -5.57
C ALA A 385 -1.46 13.14 -6.18
N LEU A 386 -1.75 14.42 -6.47
CA LEU A 386 -0.75 15.39 -6.94
C LEU A 386 0.30 15.68 -5.84
N PHE A 387 -0.11 15.76 -4.58
CA PHE A 387 0.79 15.88 -3.44
C PHE A 387 1.72 14.66 -3.30
N LEU A 388 1.19 13.44 -3.41
CA LEU A 388 2.01 12.22 -3.42
C LEU A 388 2.98 12.18 -4.62
N ASN A 389 2.51 12.58 -5.81
CA ASN A 389 3.34 12.72 -7.00
C ASN A 389 4.47 13.75 -6.79
N TYR A 390 4.16 14.86 -6.12
CA TYR A 390 5.15 15.88 -5.77
C TYR A 390 6.22 15.33 -4.83
N ILE A 391 5.84 14.62 -3.76
CA ILE A 391 6.79 13.97 -2.84
C ILE A 391 7.68 12.99 -3.60
N TYR A 392 7.10 12.12 -4.42
CA TYR A 392 7.87 11.18 -5.23
C TYR A 392 8.87 11.90 -6.14
N THR A 393 8.45 12.98 -6.79
CA THR A 393 9.30 13.79 -7.67
C THR A 393 10.40 14.51 -6.88
N TRP A 394 10.12 14.95 -5.65
CA TRP A 394 11.12 15.54 -4.75
C TRP A 394 12.22 14.53 -4.42
N PHE A 395 11.87 13.28 -4.06
CA PHE A 395 12.86 12.23 -3.81
C PHE A 395 13.77 12.00 -5.01
N LEU A 396 13.20 11.95 -6.22
CA LEU A 396 14.00 11.79 -7.43
C LEU A 396 14.92 12.99 -7.67
N LYS A 397 14.42 14.22 -7.46
CA LYS A 397 15.19 15.45 -7.63
C LYS A 397 16.39 15.49 -6.68
N VAL A 398 16.17 15.29 -5.37
CA VAL A 398 17.27 15.28 -4.40
C VAL A 398 18.20 14.08 -4.65
N GLY A 399 17.63 12.97 -5.15
CA GLY A 399 18.34 11.80 -5.66
C GLY A 399 19.38 12.10 -6.75
N GLN A 400 19.27 13.20 -7.51
CA GLN A 400 20.30 13.58 -8.49
C GLN A 400 21.62 13.94 -7.83
N GLU A 401 21.53 14.68 -6.73
CA GLU A 401 22.68 15.15 -5.97
C GLU A 401 23.13 14.08 -4.97
N ARG A 402 22.17 13.32 -4.44
CA ARG A 402 22.36 12.29 -3.41
C ARG A 402 21.58 11.02 -3.78
N PRO A 403 22.13 10.17 -4.65
CA PRO A 403 21.45 8.98 -5.15
C PRO A 403 20.87 8.06 -4.07
N TYR A 404 21.47 8.05 -2.88
CA TYR A 404 21.07 7.24 -1.75
C TYR A 404 19.73 7.63 -1.11
N ILE A 405 19.25 8.87 -1.31
CA ILE A 405 17.96 9.35 -0.78
C ILE A 405 16.80 8.58 -1.40
N VAL A 406 16.96 8.14 -2.65
CA VAL A 406 15.96 7.35 -3.35
C VAL A 406 15.74 5.97 -2.71
N LEU A 407 16.73 5.44 -1.99
CA LEU A 407 16.64 4.16 -1.27
C LEU A 407 15.70 4.24 -0.05
N TRP A 408 15.29 5.44 0.36
CA TRP A 408 14.35 5.67 1.46
C TRP A 408 12.89 5.65 1.00
N LEU A 409 12.63 5.68 -0.32
CA LEU A 409 11.27 5.68 -0.87
C LEU A 409 10.38 4.55 -0.33
N PRO A 410 10.83 3.29 -0.17
CA PRO A 410 10.01 2.24 0.43
C PRO A 410 9.45 2.64 1.79
N LEU A 411 10.29 3.21 2.65
CA LEU A 411 9.91 3.60 4.00
C LEU A 411 8.99 4.82 4.00
N ALA A 412 9.23 5.78 3.11
CA ALA A 412 8.42 6.99 2.96
C ALA A 412 6.99 6.68 2.46
N PHE A 413 6.88 5.79 1.46
CA PHE A 413 5.60 5.50 0.80
C PHE A 413 4.85 4.32 1.41
N PHE A 414 5.43 3.56 2.34
CA PHE A 414 4.78 2.38 2.91
C PHE A 414 3.35 2.66 3.40
N GLY A 415 3.15 3.73 4.18
CA GLY A 415 1.82 4.13 4.65
C GLY A 415 0.85 4.52 3.54
N ALA A 416 1.34 5.05 2.41
CA ALA A 416 0.52 5.47 1.28
C ALA A 416 0.05 4.30 0.39
N LEU A 417 0.65 3.11 0.51
CA LEU A 417 0.26 1.92 -0.27
C LEU A 417 -1.04 1.28 0.22
N SER A 418 -1.50 1.61 1.42
CA SER A 418 -2.74 1.06 1.96
C SER A 418 -3.94 1.92 1.56
N VAL A 419 -4.59 1.56 0.45
CA VAL A 419 -5.80 2.26 -0.06
C VAL A 419 -6.97 2.20 0.92
N GLU A 420 -6.98 1.19 1.79
CA GLU A 420 -8.01 0.98 2.83
C GLU A 420 -7.90 2.01 3.97
N THR A 421 -6.80 2.75 4.06
CA THR A 421 -6.58 3.72 5.15
C THR A 421 -7.17 5.08 4.83
N ASP A 422 -7.25 5.91 5.86
CA ASP A 422 -7.77 7.26 5.78
C ASP A 422 -6.67 8.31 5.55
N PHE A 423 -7.10 9.53 5.27
CA PHE A 423 -6.19 10.63 4.96
C PHE A 423 -5.22 10.92 6.11
N VAL A 424 -5.69 10.87 7.37
CA VAL A 424 -4.87 11.15 8.55
C VAL A 424 -3.76 10.12 8.75
N THR A 425 -4.01 8.83 8.47
CA THR A 425 -3.01 7.78 8.58
C THR A 425 -1.87 8.01 7.60
N VAL A 426 -2.18 8.24 6.32
CA VAL A 426 -1.17 8.49 5.27
C VAL A 426 -0.40 9.78 5.55
N LEU A 427 -1.10 10.86 5.91
CA LEU A 427 -0.47 12.15 6.19
C LEU A 427 0.44 12.09 7.43
N ASN A 428 -0.01 11.43 8.51
CA ASN A 428 0.80 11.18 9.70
C ASN A 428 2.08 10.42 9.36
N HIS A 429 1.97 9.37 8.54
CA HIS A 429 3.13 8.56 8.14
C HIS A 429 4.15 9.41 7.39
N ILE A 430 3.70 10.17 6.39
CA ILE A 430 4.55 11.03 5.57
C ILE A 430 5.25 12.10 6.42
N ILE A 431 4.51 12.82 7.28
CA ILE A 431 5.07 13.89 8.12
C ILE A 431 6.07 13.31 9.12
N LYS A 432 5.75 12.22 9.80
CA LYS A 432 6.67 11.57 10.75
C LYS A 432 7.90 11.01 10.03
N PHE A 433 7.74 10.46 8.84
CA PHE A 433 8.84 10.02 8.00
C PHE A 433 9.78 11.20 7.69
N PHE A 434 9.26 12.33 7.23
CA PHE A 434 10.09 13.49 6.89
C PHE A 434 10.81 14.07 8.12
N LEU A 435 10.14 14.11 9.27
CA LEU A 435 10.76 14.51 10.53
C LEU A 435 11.92 13.57 10.90
N PHE A 436 11.68 12.25 10.85
CA PHE A 436 12.69 11.24 11.11
C PHE A 436 13.86 11.33 10.13
N PHE A 437 13.56 11.46 8.84
CA PHE A 437 14.54 11.56 7.78
C PHE A 437 15.40 12.83 7.90
N PHE A 438 14.81 13.97 8.28
CA PHE A 438 15.54 15.22 8.52
C PHE A 438 16.57 15.07 9.65
N PHE A 439 16.18 14.52 10.80
CA PHE A 439 17.12 14.29 11.90
C PHE A 439 18.20 13.27 11.53
N PHE A 440 17.84 12.27 10.73
CA PHE A 440 18.80 11.32 10.19
C PHE A 440 19.82 11.98 9.25
N ASP A 441 19.36 12.76 8.26
CA ASP A 441 20.26 13.46 7.31
C ASP A 441 21.14 14.46 8.04
N LEU A 442 20.60 15.17 9.05
CA LEU A 442 21.37 16.05 9.93
C LEU A 442 22.48 15.29 10.67
N ALA A 443 22.18 14.14 11.27
CA ALA A 443 23.17 13.33 11.97
C ALA A 443 24.27 12.82 11.01
N VAL A 444 23.89 12.35 9.83
CA VAL A 444 24.84 11.92 8.79
C VAL A 444 25.69 13.10 8.32
N ALA A 445 25.10 14.27 8.10
CA ALA A 445 25.79 15.48 7.68
C ALA A 445 26.84 15.93 8.71
N ILE A 446 26.50 15.86 10.00
CA ILE A 446 27.44 16.15 11.09
C ILE A 446 28.60 15.13 11.09
N MET A 447 28.30 13.84 11.00
CA MET A 447 29.31 12.77 11.01
C MET A 447 30.28 12.85 9.82
N TYR A 448 29.78 13.20 8.63
CA TYR A 448 30.57 13.21 7.40
C TYR A 448 30.97 14.60 6.91
N LYS A 449 30.67 15.66 7.67
CA LYS A 449 30.91 17.07 7.33
C LYS A 449 30.33 17.47 5.96
N THR A 450 29.10 17.07 5.69
CA THR A 450 28.36 17.43 4.46
C THR A 450 27.24 18.44 4.77
N LYS A 451 26.60 19.02 3.74
CA LYS A 451 25.43 19.90 3.91
C LYS A 451 24.19 19.12 4.36
N VAL A 452 23.21 19.76 4.97
CA VAL A 452 21.89 19.18 5.32
C VAL A 452 20.86 19.63 4.28
N TYR A 453 19.89 18.79 3.90
CA TYR A 453 18.84 19.16 2.92
C TYR A 453 17.41 18.82 3.34
#